data_AF-A0A1N7Q5M8-F1
#
_entry.id   AF-A0A1N7Q5M8-F1
#
_cell.length_a   1.000
_cell.length_b   1.000
_cell.length_c   1.000
_cell.angle_alpha   90.00
_cell.angle_beta   90.00
_cell.angle_gamma   90.00
#
_symmetry.space_group_name_H-M   'P 1'
#
loop_
_entity.id
_entity.type
_entity.pdbx_description
1 polymer ?
#
loop_
_entity_poly.entity_id
_entity_poly.type
_entity_poly.pdbx_seq_one_letter_code
_entity_poly.pdbx_strand_id
1 'polypeptide(L)'
;MMGPRQEAQACPSKAKCCPNADARKIIGEENEDAGQVARDIAKTRQYDISMKLRKKVEMLFAHLKRILGLGRLRLHGPCGANDEFLLAATAQNLRKLAKIFPAPQQTRKA
;
A
#
# COMPACT_ATOMS: atom_id res chain seq x y z
N MET A 1 31.89 2.39 5.72
CA MET A 1 32.08 2.17 7.17
C MET A 1 31.31 3.26 7.92
N MET A 2 29.99 3.14 8.07
CA MET A 2 29.23 4.00 8.99
C MET A 2 29.10 3.25 10.31
N GLY A 3 29.75 3.77 11.35
CA GLY A 3 29.80 3.16 12.68
C GLY A 3 28.47 3.28 13.43
N PRO A 4 28.25 2.43 14.46
CA PRO A 4 27.03 2.44 15.24
C PRO A 4 26.84 3.80 15.92
N ARG A 5 25.65 4.39 15.76
CA ARG A 5 25.34 5.70 16.32
C ARG A 5 24.96 5.59 17.80
N GLN A 6 25.57 6.50 18.56
CA GLN A 6 25.29 6.95 19.93
C GLN A 6 25.99 6.17 21.05
N GLU A 7 27.10 6.77 21.48
CA GLU A 7 27.52 6.84 22.88
C GLU A 7 26.29 7.01 23.78
N ALA A 8 26.17 6.11 24.76
CA ALA A 8 25.08 6.13 25.71
C ALA A 8 24.98 7.51 26.38
N GLN A 9 23.91 8.26 26.09
CA GLN A 9 23.47 9.34 26.98
C GLN A 9 23.38 8.77 28.40
N ALA A 10 23.76 9.56 29.41
CA ALA A 10 23.84 9.14 30.81
C ALA A 10 22.57 8.38 31.25
N CYS A 11 22.66 7.05 31.25
CA CYS A 11 21.52 6.17 31.47
C CYS A 11 21.44 5.83 32.97
N PRO A 12 20.39 6.24 33.69
CA PRO A 12 20.27 6.01 35.14
C PRO A 12 20.18 4.52 35.51
N SER A 13 19.88 3.64 34.54
CA SER A 13 19.87 2.18 34.72
C SER A 13 21.16 1.48 34.27
N LYS A 14 22.25 2.21 33.98
CA LYS A 14 23.54 1.63 33.53
C LYS A 14 24.02 0.52 34.46
N ALA A 15 23.97 0.73 35.78
CA ALA A 15 24.42 -0.24 36.78
C ALA A 15 23.66 -1.58 36.72
N LYS A 16 22.41 -1.60 36.25
CA LYS A 16 21.60 -2.83 36.09
C LYS A 16 21.76 -3.46 34.71
N CYS A 17 21.95 -2.64 33.67
CA CYS A 17 21.91 -3.09 32.28
C CYS A 17 23.31 -3.43 31.71
N CYS A 18 24.38 -2.81 32.21
CA CYS A 18 25.77 -2.97 31.77
C CYS A 18 26.73 -2.93 32.97
N PRO A 19 26.74 -3.98 33.80
CA PRO A 19 27.52 -3.99 35.04
C PRO A 19 29.05 -3.98 34.80
N ASN A 20 29.51 -4.56 33.69
CA ASN A 20 30.94 -4.75 33.39
C ASN A 20 31.37 -4.12 32.05
N ALA A 21 30.56 -3.24 31.45
CA ALA A 21 30.85 -2.60 30.16
C ALA A 21 30.49 -1.11 30.21
N ASP A 22 31.29 -0.29 29.53
CA ASP A 22 31.11 1.18 29.54
C ASP A 22 29.77 1.62 28.95
N ALA A 23 29.26 0.85 27.97
CA ALA A 23 27.94 1.03 27.38
C ALA A 23 27.36 -0.28 26.84
N ARG A 24 26.04 -0.34 26.72
CA ARG A 24 25.35 -1.43 26.01
C ARG A 24 25.60 -1.26 24.53
N LYS A 25 26.20 -2.27 23.88
CA LYS A 25 26.21 -2.31 22.41
C LYS A 25 24.86 -2.82 21.93
N ILE A 26 24.05 -1.94 21.37
CA ILE A 26 22.84 -2.32 20.66
C ILE A 26 23.21 -2.40 19.19
N ILE A 27 23.07 -3.58 18.60
CA ILE A 27 23.24 -3.74 17.15
C ILE A 27 21.90 -3.33 16.53
N GLY A 28 21.86 -2.14 15.96
CA GLY A 28 20.72 -1.72 15.13
C GLY A 28 20.67 -2.53 13.84
N GLU A 29 19.49 -2.59 13.22
CA GLU A 29 19.38 -3.06 11.85
C GLU A 29 20.21 -2.14 10.93
N GLU A 30 20.91 -2.71 9.95
CA GLU A 30 21.78 -1.95 9.03
C GLU A 30 21.05 -0.81 8.31
N ASN A 31 19.74 -0.99 8.06
CA ASN A 31 18.88 -0.02 7.37
C ASN A 31 17.95 0.76 8.32
N GLU A 32 18.23 0.80 9.62
CA GLU A 32 17.35 1.44 10.61
C GLU A 32 17.11 2.93 10.30
N ASP A 33 18.08 3.61 9.70
CA ASP A 33 17.92 5.00 9.22
C ASP A 33 16.84 5.10 8.13
N ALA A 34 16.82 4.17 7.17
CA ALA A 34 15.78 4.11 6.15
C ALA A 34 14.41 3.73 6.74
N GLY A 35 14.40 2.84 7.74
CA GLY A 35 13.21 2.49 8.52
C GLY A 35 12.64 3.71 9.25
N GLN A 36 13.51 4.53 9.84
CA GLN A 36 13.12 5.75 10.53
C GLN A 36 12.52 6.77 9.55
N VAL A 37 13.13 6.97 8.38
CA VAL A 37 12.56 7.80 7.31
C VAL A 37 11.16 7.32 6.91
N ALA A 38 10.96 6.02 6.72
CA ALA A 38 9.65 5.47 6.38
C ALA A 38 8.60 5.73 7.49
N ARG A 39 9.00 5.58 8.77
CA ARG A 39 8.13 5.88 9.93
C ARG A 39 7.77 7.35 10.01
N ASP A 40 8.69 8.26 9.67
CA ASP A 40 8.41 9.69 9.71
C ASP A 40 7.55 10.14 8.54
N ILE A 41 7.76 9.59 7.33
CA ILE A 41 6.85 9.78 6.19
C ILE A 41 5.43 9.31 6.56
N ALA A 42 5.30 8.16 7.23
CA ALA A 42 3.99 7.60 7.60
C ALA A 42 3.17 8.52 8.54
N LYS A 43 3.81 9.43 9.27
CA LYS A 43 3.13 10.41 10.15
C LYS A 43 2.64 11.65 9.40
N THR A 44 3.01 11.82 8.14
CA THR A 44 2.68 13.02 7.37
C THR A 44 1.24 12.97 6.83
N ARG A 45 0.61 14.14 6.74
CA ARG A 45 -0.69 14.29 6.07
C ARG A 45 -0.66 13.86 4.61
N GLN A 46 0.47 14.04 3.93
CA GLN A 46 0.65 13.63 2.53
C GLN A 46 0.56 12.10 2.39
N TYR A 47 1.15 11.37 3.34
CA TYR A 47 1.05 9.92 3.37
C TYR A 47 -0.40 9.45 3.55
N ASP A 48 -1.17 10.08 4.45
CA ASP A 48 -2.59 9.75 4.63
C ASP A 48 -3.40 9.94 3.34
N ILE A 49 -3.15 11.04 2.62
CA ILE A 49 -3.81 11.33 1.33
C ILE A 49 -3.42 10.25 0.31
N SER A 50 -2.12 9.95 0.20
CA SER A 50 -1.61 8.92 -0.70
C SER A 50 -2.24 7.55 -0.40
N MET A 51 -2.35 7.17 0.88
CA MET A 51 -2.98 5.92 1.30
C MET A 51 -4.46 5.85 0.95
N LYS A 52 -5.22 6.94 1.12
CA LYS A 52 -6.62 7.01 0.69
C LYS A 52 -6.76 6.86 -0.82
N LEU A 53 -5.86 7.46 -1.61
CA LEU A 53 -5.84 7.33 -3.07
C LEU A 53 -5.47 5.89 -3.51
N ARG A 54 -4.44 5.30 -2.89
CA ARG A 54 -4.03 3.91 -3.15
C ARG A 54 -5.18 2.93 -2.92
N LYS A 55 -5.91 3.07 -1.81
CA LYS A 55 -7.09 2.23 -1.51
C LYS A 55 -8.15 2.31 -2.62
N LYS A 56 -8.38 3.48 -3.22
CA LYS A 56 -9.34 3.62 -4.34
C LYS A 56 -8.88 2.83 -5.57
N VAL A 57 -7.60 2.88 -5.89
CA VAL A 57 -7.01 2.14 -7.02
C VAL A 57 -7.02 0.64 -6.76
N GLU A 58 -6.59 0.20 -5.58
CA GLU A 58 -6.56 -1.23 -5.22
C GLU A 58 -7.94 -1.86 -5.23
N MET A 59 -8.96 -1.14 -4.76
CA MET A 59 -10.34 -1.61 -4.82
C MET A 59 -10.85 -1.77 -6.25
N LEU A 60 -10.42 -0.93 -7.19
CA LEU A 60 -10.74 -1.11 -8.60
C LEU A 60 -10.15 -2.43 -9.12
N PHE A 61 -8.86 -2.70 -8.87
CA PHE A 61 -8.24 -3.95 -9.28
C PHE A 61 -8.89 -5.17 -8.60
N ALA A 62 -9.25 -5.07 -7.33
CA ALA A 62 -9.97 -6.13 -6.63
C ALA A 62 -11.33 -6.41 -7.28
N HIS A 63 -12.06 -5.36 -7.68
CA HIS A 63 -13.31 -5.52 -8.44
C HIS A 63 -13.06 -6.16 -9.80
N LEU A 64 -12.08 -5.70 -10.58
CA LEU A 64 -11.76 -6.32 -11.89
C LEU A 64 -11.53 -7.83 -11.75
N LYS A 65 -10.76 -8.25 -10.75
CA LYS A 65 -10.49 -9.67 -10.48
C LYS A 65 -11.75 -10.43 -10.07
N ARG A 66 -12.50 -9.93 -9.09
CA ARG A 66 -13.63 -10.65 -8.48
C ARG A 66 -14.88 -10.66 -9.36
N ILE A 67 -15.13 -9.57 -10.06
CA ILE A 67 -16.38 -9.32 -10.77
C ILE A 67 -16.26 -9.62 -12.27
N LEU A 68 -15.15 -9.21 -12.89
CA LEU A 68 -14.92 -9.45 -14.32
C LEU A 68 -14.04 -10.69 -14.56
N GLY A 69 -13.58 -11.37 -13.50
CA GLY A 69 -12.80 -12.60 -13.62
C GLY A 69 -11.40 -12.38 -14.19
N LEU A 70 -10.85 -11.16 -14.10
CA LEU A 70 -9.54 -10.80 -14.64
C LEU A 70 -8.38 -11.35 -13.77
N GLY A 71 -8.35 -12.67 -13.58
CA GLY A 71 -7.31 -13.38 -12.82
C GLY A 71 -6.08 -13.72 -13.65
N ARG A 72 -6.24 -13.87 -14.97
CA ARG A 72 -5.17 -14.16 -15.92
C ARG A 72 -5.44 -13.44 -17.23
N LEU A 73 -4.39 -12.87 -17.81
CA LEU A 73 -4.43 -12.29 -19.15
C LEU A 73 -4.44 -13.41 -20.19
N ARG A 74 -5.34 -13.30 -21.16
CA ARG A 74 -5.57 -14.27 -22.24
C ARG A 74 -4.81 -13.91 -23.52
N LEU A 75 -4.55 -12.63 -23.74
CA LEU A 75 -3.81 -12.09 -24.87
C LEU A 75 -2.32 -12.04 -24.53
N HIS A 76 -1.50 -12.32 -25.54
CA HIS A 76 -0.06 -12.43 -25.37
C HIS A 76 0.63 -11.07 -25.54
N GLY A 77 1.69 -10.86 -24.74
CA GLY A 77 2.55 -9.68 -24.83
C GLY A 77 1.96 -8.41 -24.20
N PRO A 78 2.77 -7.33 -24.09
CA PRO A 78 2.35 -6.08 -23.45
C PRO A 78 1.17 -5.39 -24.13
N CYS A 79 1.07 -5.48 -25.46
CA CYS A 79 -0.05 -4.91 -26.21
C CYS A 79 -1.37 -5.63 -25.87
N GLY A 80 -1.37 -6.97 -25.89
CA GLY A 80 -2.54 -7.76 -25.51
C GLY A 80 -2.96 -7.54 -24.05
N ALA A 81 -1.98 -7.43 -23.15
CA ALA A 81 -2.24 -7.07 -21.75
C ALA A 81 -2.97 -5.71 -21.65
N ASN A 82 -2.50 -4.70 -22.39
CA ASN A 82 -3.10 -3.37 -22.40
C ASN A 82 -4.56 -3.43 -22.88
N ASP A 83 -4.82 -4.11 -23.99
CA ASP A 83 -6.16 -4.25 -24.56
C ASP A 83 -7.13 -4.91 -23.57
N GLU A 84 -6.70 -5.98 -22.88
CA GLU A 84 -7.53 -6.62 -21.86
C GLU A 84 -7.84 -5.72 -20.69
N PHE A 85 -6.85 -4.98 -20.17
CA PHE A 85 -7.07 -4.04 -19.08
C PHE A 85 -8.00 -2.89 -19.51
N LEU A 86 -7.86 -2.39 -20.74
CA LEU A 86 -8.70 -1.34 -21.28
C LEU A 86 -10.17 -1.79 -21.40
N LEU A 87 -10.40 -2.99 -21.93
CA LEU A 87 -11.74 -3.58 -22.02
C LEU A 87 -12.34 -3.82 -20.63
N ALA A 88 -11.55 -4.39 -19.70
CA ALA A 88 -12.03 -4.64 -18.34
C ALA A 88 -12.35 -3.34 -17.59
N ALA A 89 -11.51 -2.31 -17.72
CA ALA A 89 -11.76 -0.99 -17.16
C ALA A 89 -13.03 -0.35 -17.75
N THR A 90 -13.23 -0.49 -19.06
CA THR A 90 -14.43 -0.01 -19.76
C THR A 90 -15.68 -0.69 -19.22
N ALA A 91 -15.69 -2.02 -19.14
CA ALA A 91 -16.81 -2.77 -18.58
C ALA A 91 -17.10 -2.36 -17.11
N GLN A 92 -16.07 -2.16 -16.29
CA GLN A 92 -16.24 -1.70 -14.92
C GLN A 92 -16.82 -0.29 -14.83
N ASN A 93 -16.41 0.62 -15.71
CA ASN A 93 -16.94 1.98 -15.78
C ASN A 93 -18.43 1.97 -16.19
N LEU A 94 -18.79 1.16 -17.18
CA LEU A 94 -20.19 0.97 -17.59
C LEU A 94 -21.05 0.43 -16.42
N ARG A 95 -20.54 -0.56 -15.66
CA ARG A 95 -21.23 -1.06 -14.46
C ARG A 95 -21.41 0.01 -13.38
N LYS A 96 -20.45 0.93 -13.21
CA LYS A 96 -20.62 2.06 -12.28
C LYS A 96 -21.67 3.04 -12.78
N LEU A 97 -21.63 3.40 -14.07
CA LEU A 97 -22.62 4.30 -14.68
C LEU A 97 -24.04 3.77 -14.55
N ALA A 98 -24.25 2.48 -14.81
CA ALA A 98 -25.55 1.82 -14.67
C ALA A 98 -26.11 1.85 -13.23
N LYS A 99 -25.25 2.04 -12.20
CA LYS A 99 -25.69 2.22 -10.81
C LYS A 99 -26.03 3.66 -10.47
N ILE A 100 -25.36 4.63 -11.11
CA ILE A 100 -25.60 6.06 -10.90
C ILE A 100 -26.87 6.50 -11.63
N PHE A 101 -27.08 5.97 -12.83
CA PHE A 101 -28.24 6.24 -13.68
C PHE A 101 -29.05 4.96 -13.84
N PRO A 102 -29.87 4.59 -12.84
CA PRO A 102 -30.73 3.43 -12.97
C PRO A 102 -31.70 3.66 -14.13
N ALA A 103 -31.80 2.69 -15.03
CA ALA A 103 -32.81 2.72 -16.08
C ALA A 103 -34.21 2.83 -15.44
N PRO A 104 -35.16 3.59 -16.03
CA PRO A 104 -36.53 3.60 -15.54
C PRO A 104 -37.03 2.15 -15.49
N GLN A 105 -37.45 1.72 -14.30
CA GLN A 105 -37.95 0.36 -14.09
C GLN A 105 -39.17 0.17 -14.98
N GLN A 106 -39.02 -0.55 -16.08
CA GLN A 106 -40.16 -1.01 -16.84
C GLN A 106 -40.92 -1.97 -15.92
N THR A 107 -42.04 -1.51 -15.36
CA THR A 107 -42.99 -2.38 -14.67
C THR A 107 -43.36 -3.48 -15.64
N ARG A 108 -42.91 -4.71 -15.38
CA ARG A 108 -43.37 -5.89 -16.12
C ARG A 108 -44.89 -5.91 -16.00
N LYS A 109 -45.59 -5.66 -17.11
CA LYS A 109 -47.03 -5.92 -17.19
C LYS A 109 -47.20 -7.43 -17.07
N ALA A 110 -48.01 -7.83 -16.09
CA ALA A 110 -48.42 -9.22 -15.88
C ALA A 110 -49.18 -9.75 -17.09
#